data_AF-A0A836LIQ1-F1
#
_entry.id   AF-A0A836LIQ1-F1
#
_cell.length_a   1.000
_cell.length_b   1.000
_cell.length_c   1.000
_cell.angle_alpha   90.00
_cell.angle_beta   90.00
_cell.angle_gamma   90.00
#
_symmetry.space_group_name_H-M   'P 1'
#
loop_
_entity.id
_entity.type
_entity.pdbx_description
1 polymer ?
#
loop_
_entity_poly.entity_id
_entity_poly.type
_entity_poly.pdbx_seq_one_letter_code
_entity_poly.pdbx_strand_id
1 'polypeptide(L)'
;MTTLYKDYNKSSKELLTKHFTKGGEWRIENKGSALKGSYAITTTSKTGDDVSIHVEGVSESGACYGKLTFTPRDFSDIKATVRIEDLHNHRVEANIQHKGPSLCDISAEVSHQTVRPVAGGRLSINDKFTQKAVELALSMAAVDGLQVGCGTTYDLKSKTVDWAAGCRLEVKKGLVLTAQTMQLRSFTADVITKAPLHPKFQPCVAASVTMNPQSMTWDGCLALEWGCQVILGNTAKVCVNKNLDWAIAYIAHLRGGWTLALSMDKSMKTGLTLTRN
;
A
#
# COMPACT_ATOMS: atom_id res chain seq x y z
N MET A 1 -18.91 -2.78 -4.59
CA MET A 1 -17.79 -1.82 -4.43
C MET A 1 -16.71 -2.24 -5.43
N THR A 2 -16.28 -1.37 -6.35
CA THR A 2 -15.24 -1.73 -7.34
C THR A 2 -13.88 -1.29 -6.83
N THR A 3 -12.90 -2.17 -6.92
CA THR A 3 -11.53 -1.97 -6.48
C THR A 3 -10.67 -1.51 -7.66
N LEU A 4 -9.75 -0.58 -7.45
CA LEU A 4 -8.80 -0.19 -8.51
C LEU A 4 -7.90 -1.38 -8.85
N TYR A 5 -7.51 -1.52 -10.12
CA TYR A 5 -6.62 -2.60 -10.54
C TYR A 5 -5.31 -2.62 -9.76
N LYS A 6 -4.73 -1.43 -9.50
CA LYS A 6 -3.51 -1.27 -8.69
C LYS A 6 -3.65 -1.76 -7.23
N ASP A 7 -4.87 -1.86 -6.72
CA ASP A 7 -5.16 -2.24 -5.34
C ASP A 7 -5.51 -3.72 -5.17
N TYR A 8 -5.53 -4.51 -6.25
CA TYR A 8 -5.93 -5.92 -6.19
C TYR A 8 -5.16 -6.71 -5.13
N ASN A 9 -3.83 -6.57 -5.10
CA ASN A 9 -2.96 -7.25 -4.14
C ASN A 9 -2.58 -6.40 -2.91
N LYS A 10 -3.26 -5.26 -2.69
CA LYS A 10 -2.90 -4.36 -1.58
C LYS A 10 -3.00 -5.07 -0.23
N SER A 11 -4.08 -5.80 0.02
CA SER A 11 -4.32 -6.46 1.31
C SER A 11 -3.31 -7.58 1.59
N SER A 12 -2.95 -8.39 0.59
CA SER A 12 -1.93 -9.42 0.75
C SER A 12 -0.57 -8.78 1.02
N LYS A 13 -0.17 -7.79 0.22
CA LYS A 13 1.09 -7.06 0.40
C LYS A 13 1.21 -6.41 1.77
N GLU A 14 0.16 -5.77 2.28
CA GLU A 14 0.15 -5.20 3.62
C GLU A 14 0.38 -6.29 4.69
N LEU A 15 -0.29 -7.44 4.57
CA LEU A 15 -0.04 -8.56 5.49
C LEU A 15 1.36 -9.17 5.30
N LEU A 16 1.96 -9.11 4.12
CA LEU A 16 3.28 -9.71 3.90
C LEU A 16 4.43 -8.79 4.35
N THR A 17 4.21 -7.47 4.41
CA THR A 17 5.31 -6.48 4.58
C THR A 17 5.18 -5.55 5.77
N LYS A 18 3.95 -5.23 6.21
CA LYS A 18 3.73 -4.23 7.26
C LYS A 18 4.18 -4.77 8.62
N HIS A 19 4.77 -3.90 9.45
CA HIS A 19 5.25 -4.18 10.82
C HIS A 19 6.52 -5.05 10.92
N PHE A 20 7.17 -5.38 9.80
CA PHE A 20 8.50 -6.00 9.79
C PHE A 20 9.59 -4.94 9.62
N THR A 21 9.87 -4.22 10.71
CA THR A 21 10.95 -3.22 10.73
C THR A 21 12.30 -3.93 10.70
N LYS A 22 13.27 -3.38 9.95
CA LYS A 22 14.59 -4.00 9.77
C LYS A 22 15.32 -4.10 11.11
N GLY A 23 16.15 -5.15 11.26
CA GLY A 23 17.01 -5.30 12.41
C GLY A 23 17.93 -4.11 12.65
N GLY A 24 17.95 -3.59 13.89
CA GLY A 24 18.69 -2.39 14.31
C GLY A 24 17.98 -1.06 14.04
N GLU A 25 16.81 -1.09 13.38
CA GLU A 25 16.05 0.11 13.07
C GLU A 25 14.99 0.39 14.15
N TRP A 26 15.05 1.59 14.72
CA TRP A 26 14.04 2.11 15.63
C TRP A 26 13.31 3.23 14.93
N ARG A 27 11.98 3.16 14.93
CA ARG A 27 11.13 4.13 14.27
C ARG A 27 10.10 4.68 15.24
N ILE A 28 9.91 5.99 15.25
CA ILE A 28 8.86 6.66 16.00
C ILE A 28 8.01 7.44 15.02
N GLU A 29 6.70 7.21 15.05
CA GLU A 29 5.73 7.83 14.17
C GLU A 29 4.65 8.48 15.03
N ASN A 30 4.33 9.73 14.76
CA ASN A 30 3.10 10.37 15.23
C ASN A 30 2.22 10.56 14.00
N LYS A 31 1.17 9.77 13.88
CA LYS A 31 0.23 9.81 12.78
C LYS A 31 -0.98 10.62 13.20
N GLY A 32 -1.35 11.55 12.33
CA GLY A 32 -2.62 12.26 12.41
C GLY A 32 -3.17 12.42 10.99
N SER A 33 -4.48 12.28 10.87
CA SER A 33 -5.19 12.55 9.62
C SER A 33 -5.98 13.84 9.76
N ALA A 34 -5.87 14.73 8.78
CA ALA A 34 -6.65 15.97 8.77
C ALA A 34 -8.14 15.65 8.62
N LEU A 35 -8.96 16.18 9.53
CA LEU A 35 -10.42 16.22 9.36
C LEU A 35 -10.78 17.32 8.35
N LYS A 36 -12.01 17.27 7.82
CA LYS A 36 -12.51 18.33 6.93
C LYS A 36 -12.41 19.70 7.61
N GLY A 37 -11.90 20.69 6.89
CA GLY A 37 -11.70 22.05 7.40
C GLY A 37 -10.53 22.18 8.39
N SER A 38 -9.64 21.20 8.46
CA SER A 38 -8.52 21.20 9.43
C SER A 38 -7.21 20.78 8.78
N TYR A 39 -6.14 20.89 9.57
CA TYR A 39 -4.82 20.40 9.24
C TYR A 39 -4.35 19.39 10.29
N ALA A 40 -3.48 18.48 9.87
CA ALA A 40 -2.79 17.54 10.75
C ALA A 40 -1.30 17.56 10.45
N ILE A 41 -0.51 17.36 11.51
CA ILE A 41 0.94 17.25 11.43
C ILE A 41 1.30 15.84 11.87
N THR A 42 1.98 15.13 10.99
CA THR A 42 2.56 13.82 11.23
C THR A 42 4.08 13.95 11.25
N THR A 43 4.74 13.28 12.19
CA THR A 43 6.21 13.27 12.27
C THR A 43 6.70 11.84 12.28
N THR A 44 7.74 11.55 11.50
CA THR A 44 8.39 10.24 11.47
C THR A 44 9.88 10.43 11.74
N SER A 45 10.42 9.64 12.66
CA SER A 45 11.85 9.60 12.96
C SER A 45 12.31 8.16 12.91
N LYS A 46 13.52 7.92 12.38
CA LYS A 46 14.08 6.58 12.26
C LYS A 46 15.58 6.60 12.57
N THR A 47 16.12 5.54 13.15
CA THR A 47 17.57 5.40 13.39
C THR A 47 18.36 5.60 12.09
N GLY A 48 19.33 6.53 12.12
CA GLY A 48 20.22 6.80 11.00
C GLY A 48 19.65 7.74 9.92
N ASP A 49 18.37 8.09 10.00
CA ASP A 49 17.71 9.00 9.09
C ASP A 49 17.29 10.28 9.84
N ASP A 50 17.16 11.39 9.12
CA ASP A 50 16.63 12.63 9.69
C ASP A 50 15.11 12.52 9.95
N VAL A 51 14.60 13.43 10.78
CA VAL A 51 13.16 13.53 11.05
C VAL A 51 12.43 14.00 9.79
N SER A 52 11.38 13.29 9.38
CA SER A 52 10.47 13.72 8.32
C SER A 52 9.19 14.31 8.93
N ILE A 53 8.80 15.48 8.45
CA ILE A 53 7.56 16.16 8.82
C ILE A 53 6.60 16.09 7.65
N HIS A 54 5.36 15.72 7.94
CA HIS A 54 4.26 15.76 7.00
C HIS A 54 3.18 16.68 7.53
N VAL A 55 2.83 17.71 6.78
CA VAL A 55 1.69 18.59 7.05
C VAL A 55 0.64 18.27 6.01
N GLU A 56 -0.56 17.91 6.43
CA GLU A 56 -1.68 17.72 5.52
C GLU A 56 -2.88 18.55 5.93
N GLY A 57 -3.71 18.89 4.95
CA GLY A 57 -4.92 19.69 5.15
C GLY A 57 -6.01 19.26 4.18
N VAL A 58 -7.25 19.36 4.64
CA VAL A 58 -8.45 19.03 3.87
C VAL A 58 -9.40 20.22 3.93
N SER A 59 -9.94 20.64 2.78
CA SER A 59 -10.92 21.72 2.73
C SER A 59 -12.19 21.37 3.52
N GLU A 60 -12.99 22.36 3.91
CA GLU A 60 -14.26 22.13 4.60
C GLU A 60 -15.21 21.23 3.79
N SER A 61 -15.25 21.41 2.46
CA SER A 61 -16.01 20.54 1.56
C SER A 61 -15.48 19.10 1.53
N GLY A 62 -14.19 18.92 1.79
CA GLY A 62 -13.45 17.68 1.55
C GLY A 62 -13.00 17.46 0.11
N ALA A 63 -13.35 18.39 -0.80
CA ALA A 63 -13.02 18.30 -2.22
C ALA A 63 -11.53 18.51 -2.50
N CYS A 64 -10.84 19.32 -1.68
CA CYS A 64 -9.43 19.62 -1.86
C CYS A 64 -8.62 19.03 -0.70
N TYR A 65 -7.48 18.44 -1.04
CA TYR A 65 -6.49 17.92 -0.09
C TYR A 65 -5.10 18.40 -0.50
N GLY A 66 -4.33 18.85 0.47
CA GLY A 66 -2.92 19.19 0.31
C GLY A 66 -2.09 18.42 1.32
N LYS A 67 -0.92 17.95 0.91
CA LYS A 67 0.09 17.38 1.80
C LYS A 67 1.48 17.82 1.41
N LEU A 68 2.21 18.39 2.36
CA LEU A 68 3.61 18.73 2.23
C LEU A 68 4.42 17.81 3.12
N THR A 69 5.42 17.14 2.56
CA THR A 69 6.38 16.30 3.27
C THR A 69 7.75 16.89 3.08
N PHE A 70 8.52 17.05 4.16
CA PHE A 70 9.88 17.55 4.06
C PHE A 70 10.77 17.04 5.19
N THR A 71 12.08 17.02 4.94
CA THR A 71 13.11 16.75 5.94
C THR A 71 13.77 18.07 6.36
N PRO A 72 13.62 18.54 7.61
CA PRO A 72 13.97 19.91 8.02
C PRO A 72 15.46 20.24 7.98
N ARG A 73 16.34 19.24 8.08
CA ARG A 73 17.78 19.47 8.26
C ARG A 73 18.37 20.28 7.11
N ASP A 74 18.05 19.87 5.88
CA ASP A 74 18.61 20.47 4.67
C ASP A 74 17.56 20.83 3.61
N PHE A 75 16.26 20.55 3.86
CA PHE A 75 15.17 20.70 2.88
C PHE A 75 15.47 20.03 1.52
N SER A 76 16.40 19.08 1.51
CA SER A 76 16.86 18.35 0.32
C SER A 76 15.81 17.39 -0.23
N ASP A 77 14.88 16.96 0.63
CA ASP A 77 13.78 16.09 0.25
C ASP A 77 12.46 16.78 0.57
N ILE A 78 11.79 17.25 -0.48
CA ILE A 78 10.46 17.90 -0.39
C ILE A 78 9.51 17.17 -1.32
N LYS A 79 8.33 16.82 -0.81
CA LYS A 79 7.24 16.29 -1.61
C LYS A 79 5.95 17.05 -1.32
N ALA A 80 5.38 17.66 -2.34
CA ALA A 80 4.06 18.27 -2.30
C ALA A 80 3.05 17.37 -3.04
N THR A 81 1.93 17.11 -2.41
CA THR A 81 0.79 16.40 -2.98
C THR A 81 -0.42 17.31 -2.94
N VAL A 82 -1.10 17.47 -4.07
CA VAL A 82 -2.36 18.20 -4.19
C VAL A 82 -3.37 17.27 -4.81
N ARG A 83 -4.55 17.14 -4.20
CA ARG A 83 -5.65 16.33 -4.70
C ARG A 83 -6.92 17.15 -4.75
N ILE A 84 -7.66 17.01 -5.85
CA ILE A 84 -8.98 17.57 -6.04
C ILE A 84 -9.92 16.42 -6.40
N GLU A 85 -11.08 16.39 -5.76
CA GLU A 85 -12.14 15.42 -5.98
C GLU A 85 -13.47 16.13 -6.23
N ASP A 86 -14.14 15.80 -7.33
CA ASP A 86 -15.45 16.34 -7.66
C ASP A 86 -16.60 15.46 -7.15
N LEU A 87 -17.84 15.96 -7.29
CA LEU A 87 -19.05 15.23 -6.87
C LEU A 87 -19.36 14.00 -7.75
N HIS A 88 -18.68 13.85 -8.89
CA HIS A 88 -18.87 12.75 -9.84
C HIS A 88 -17.80 11.65 -9.67
N ASN A 89 -17.10 11.62 -8.54
CA ASN A 89 -15.99 10.71 -8.23
C ASN A 89 -14.81 10.82 -9.22
N HIS A 90 -14.60 11.98 -9.83
CA HIS A 90 -13.34 12.29 -10.49
C HIS A 90 -12.35 12.82 -9.45
N ARG A 91 -11.27 12.07 -9.24
CA ARG A 91 -10.16 12.45 -8.38
C ARG A 91 -8.94 12.70 -9.24
N VAL A 92 -8.40 13.91 -9.17
CA VAL A 92 -7.09 14.27 -9.75
C VAL A 92 -6.12 14.48 -8.60
N GLU A 93 -4.94 13.88 -8.69
CA GLU A 93 -3.87 14.04 -7.70
C GLU A 93 -2.55 14.32 -8.40
N ALA A 94 -1.92 15.44 -8.06
CA ALA A 94 -0.59 15.81 -8.48
C ALA A 94 0.40 15.61 -7.32
N ASN A 95 1.54 15.00 -7.62
CA ASN A 95 2.65 14.77 -6.73
C ASN A 95 3.89 15.42 -7.35
N ILE A 96 4.47 16.40 -6.66
CA ILE A 96 5.70 17.08 -7.04
C ILE A 96 6.74 16.72 -5.99
N GLN A 97 7.86 16.17 -6.42
CA GLN A 97 8.92 15.74 -5.51
C GLN A 97 10.28 16.28 -5.98
N HIS A 98 10.99 16.87 -5.05
CA HIS A 98 12.40 17.22 -5.14
C HIS A 98 13.19 16.28 -4.21
N LYS A 99 14.32 15.77 -4.71
CA LYS A 99 15.21 14.90 -3.93
C LYS A 99 16.67 15.32 -4.13
N GLY A 100 17.42 15.47 -3.05
CA GLY A 100 18.84 15.81 -3.06
C GLY A 100 19.13 17.32 -3.07
N PRO A 101 20.40 17.72 -3.14
CA PRO A 101 20.82 19.12 -2.96
C PRO A 101 20.64 20.01 -4.21
N SER A 102 20.37 19.42 -5.37
CA SER A 102 20.26 20.14 -6.65
C SER A 102 18.81 20.38 -7.02
N LEU A 103 18.41 21.64 -7.19
CA LEU A 103 17.06 22.05 -7.63
C LEU A 103 16.64 21.47 -9.00
N CYS A 104 17.55 20.81 -9.73
CA CYS A 104 17.27 20.22 -11.04
C CYS A 104 16.57 18.84 -10.96
N ASP A 105 16.65 18.14 -9.83
CA ASP A 105 16.04 16.81 -9.68
C ASP A 105 14.59 16.90 -9.18
N ILE A 106 13.74 17.58 -9.96
CA ILE A 106 12.30 17.66 -9.73
C ILE A 106 11.61 16.60 -10.57
N SER A 107 10.84 15.75 -9.90
CA SER A 107 9.93 14.79 -10.51
C SER A 107 8.49 15.24 -10.29
N ALA A 108 7.67 15.07 -11.32
CA ALA A 108 6.24 15.32 -11.25
C ALA A 108 5.47 14.09 -11.72
N GLU A 109 4.39 13.81 -11.01
CA GLU A 109 3.43 12.76 -11.30
C GLU A 109 2.02 13.34 -11.18
N VAL A 110 1.19 13.11 -12.17
CA VAL A 110 -0.24 13.46 -12.14
C VAL A 110 -1.03 12.18 -12.33
N SER A 111 -2.02 11.96 -11.48
CA SER A 111 -2.91 10.82 -11.61
C SER A 111 -4.36 11.26 -11.63
N HIS A 112 -5.16 10.57 -12.42
CA HIS A 112 -6.61 10.69 -12.47
C HIS A 112 -7.22 9.36 -12.07
N GLN A 113 -8.33 9.42 -11.35
CA GLN A 113 -9.11 8.26 -10.98
C GLN A 113 -10.59 8.59 -11.15
N THR A 114 -11.35 7.65 -11.68
CA THR A 114 -12.80 7.75 -11.70
C THR A 114 -13.48 6.40 -11.56
N VAL A 115 -14.69 6.40 -11.00
CA VAL A 115 -15.56 5.23 -10.93
C VAL A 115 -16.89 5.58 -11.58
N ARG A 116 -17.22 4.92 -12.69
CA ARG A 116 -18.45 5.15 -13.45
C ARG A 116 -19.38 3.93 -13.41
N PRO A 117 -20.70 4.13 -13.29
CA PRO A 117 -21.66 3.04 -13.45
C PRO A 117 -21.66 2.57 -14.93
N VAL A 118 -21.77 1.26 -15.14
CA VAL A 118 -21.95 0.63 -16.45
C VAL A 118 -23.03 -0.45 -16.36
N ALA A 119 -23.59 -0.89 -17.49
CA ALA A 119 -24.59 -1.96 -17.49
C ALA A 119 -24.00 -3.22 -16.81
N GLY A 120 -24.58 -3.64 -15.68
CA GLY A 120 -24.11 -4.80 -14.93
C GLY A 120 -23.01 -4.55 -13.89
N GLY A 121 -22.56 -3.31 -13.66
CA GLY A 121 -21.53 -3.05 -12.64
C GLY A 121 -21.02 -1.62 -12.54
N ARG A 122 -19.77 -1.48 -12.09
CA ARG A 122 -19.04 -0.21 -12.04
C ARG A 122 -17.65 -0.40 -12.64
N LEU A 123 -17.28 0.49 -13.54
CA LEU A 123 -15.96 0.60 -14.16
C LEU A 123 -15.12 1.58 -13.35
N SER A 124 -13.94 1.17 -12.96
CA SER A 124 -12.93 2.01 -12.33
C SER A 124 -11.80 2.26 -13.31
N ILE A 125 -11.42 3.52 -13.46
CA ILE A 125 -10.34 3.98 -14.34
C ILE A 125 -9.29 4.65 -13.46
N ASN A 126 -8.02 4.37 -13.73
CA ASN A 126 -6.90 5.08 -13.14
C ASN A 126 -5.84 5.36 -14.20
N ASP A 127 -5.60 6.64 -14.42
CA ASP A 127 -4.59 7.12 -15.33
C ASP A 127 -3.49 7.77 -14.51
N LYS A 128 -2.25 7.58 -14.90
CA LYS A 128 -1.09 8.16 -14.24
C LYS A 128 -0.07 8.59 -15.28
N PHE A 129 0.34 9.83 -15.18
CA PHE A 129 1.33 10.46 -16.02
C PHE A 129 2.55 10.82 -15.18
N THR A 130 3.72 10.41 -15.65
CA THR A 130 5.01 10.79 -15.08
C THR A 130 5.90 11.34 -16.18
N GLN A 131 7.05 11.91 -15.82
CA GLN A 131 8.06 12.33 -16.79
C GLN A 131 8.61 11.17 -17.66
N LYS A 132 8.46 9.92 -17.21
CA LYS A 132 9.05 8.74 -17.87
C LYS A 132 8.02 7.86 -18.57
N ALA A 133 6.78 7.85 -18.10
CA ALA A 133 5.79 6.91 -18.55
C ALA A 133 4.36 7.43 -18.39
N VAL A 134 3.47 6.87 -19.21
CA VAL A 134 2.02 6.99 -19.09
C VAL A 134 1.45 5.63 -18.75
N GLU A 135 0.71 5.55 -17.65
CA GLU A 135 0.07 4.35 -17.14
C GLU A 135 -1.45 4.53 -17.22
N LEU A 136 -2.16 3.54 -17.75
CA LEU A 136 -3.62 3.48 -17.77
C LEU A 136 -4.05 2.15 -17.18
N ALA A 137 -5.03 2.15 -16.29
CA ALA A 137 -5.54 0.94 -15.68
C ALA A 137 -7.06 0.97 -15.56
N LEU A 138 -7.68 -0.16 -15.87
CA LEU A 138 -9.12 -0.37 -15.85
C LEU A 138 -9.44 -1.55 -14.94
N SER A 139 -10.56 -1.45 -14.22
CA SER A 139 -11.11 -2.53 -13.41
C SER A 139 -12.63 -2.52 -13.48
N MET A 140 -13.23 -3.68 -13.65
CA MET A 140 -14.68 -3.83 -13.76
C MET A 140 -15.14 -5.04 -12.94
N ALA A 141 -16.27 -4.88 -12.26
CA ALA A 141 -16.98 -6.02 -11.68
C ALA A 141 -17.61 -6.85 -12.80
N ALA A 142 -17.20 -8.11 -12.93
CA ALA A 142 -17.74 -9.03 -13.93
C ALA A 142 -19.03 -9.70 -13.43
N VAL A 143 -19.02 -10.15 -12.18
CA VAL A 143 -20.17 -10.70 -11.43
C VAL A 143 -19.96 -10.43 -9.93
N ASP A 144 -20.93 -10.79 -9.09
CA ASP A 144 -20.81 -10.65 -7.64
C ASP A 144 -19.56 -11.34 -7.09
N GLY A 145 -18.68 -10.55 -6.46
CA GLY A 145 -17.42 -11.02 -5.90
C GLY A 145 -16.27 -11.14 -6.90
N LEU A 146 -16.49 -11.12 -8.22
CA LEU A 146 -15.43 -11.24 -9.22
C LEU A 146 -15.19 -9.91 -9.96
N GLN A 147 -13.95 -9.47 -9.97
CA GLN A 147 -13.49 -8.30 -10.71
C GLN A 147 -12.39 -8.69 -11.69
N VAL A 148 -12.40 -8.07 -12.87
CA VAL A 148 -11.36 -8.22 -13.89
C VAL A 148 -10.78 -6.86 -14.18
N GLY A 149 -9.48 -6.80 -14.43
CA GLY A 149 -8.81 -5.55 -14.72
C GLY A 149 -7.62 -5.75 -15.63
N CYS A 150 -7.22 -4.67 -16.27
CA CYS A 150 -6.04 -4.62 -17.10
C CYS A 150 -5.38 -3.25 -16.93
N GLY A 151 -4.12 -3.18 -17.33
CA GLY A 151 -3.41 -1.92 -17.42
C GLY A 151 -2.39 -1.95 -18.53
N THR A 152 -1.98 -0.77 -18.96
CA THR A 152 -0.91 -0.56 -19.92
C THR A 152 0.02 0.52 -19.39
N THR A 153 1.29 0.39 -19.70
CA THR A 153 2.33 1.37 -19.38
C THR A 153 3.10 1.65 -20.66
N TYR A 154 3.08 2.89 -21.10
CA TYR A 154 3.90 3.37 -22.20
C TYR A 154 5.12 4.10 -21.63
N ASP A 155 6.31 3.54 -21.86
CA ASP A 155 7.57 4.20 -21.51
C ASP A 155 7.96 5.20 -22.61
N LEU A 156 8.10 6.46 -22.24
CA LEU A 156 8.37 7.56 -23.18
C LEU A 156 9.78 7.51 -23.77
N LYS A 157 10.75 6.94 -23.04
CA LYS A 157 12.16 6.88 -23.44
C LYS A 157 12.42 5.71 -24.37
N SER A 158 12.03 4.50 -23.97
CA SER A 158 12.20 3.29 -24.79
C SER A 158 11.13 3.17 -25.87
N LYS A 159 10.03 3.93 -25.78
CA LYS A 159 8.85 3.86 -26.66
C LYS A 159 8.21 2.47 -26.67
N THR A 160 8.34 1.74 -25.56
CA THR A 160 7.77 0.40 -25.40
C THR A 160 6.44 0.44 -24.68
N VAL A 161 5.57 -0.52 -24.99
CA VAL A 161 4.28 -0.71 -24.32
C VAL A 161 4.33 -2.00 -23.52
N ASP A 162 4.16 -1.89 -22.22
CA ASP A 162 3.94 -3.01 -21.33
C ASP A 162 2.47 -3.12 -20.96
N TRP A 163 1.95 -4.33 -20.86
CA TRP A 163 0.57 -4.56 -20.46
C TRP A 163 0.50 -5.56 -19.31
N ALA A 164 -0.54 -5.40 -18.51
CA ALA A 164 -0.87 -6.28 -17.41
C ALA A 164 -2.37 -6.60 -17.44
N ALA A 165 -2.72 -7.79 -16.97
CA ALA A 165 -4.11 -8.21 -16.80
C ALA A 165 -4.25 -8.95 -15.49
N GLY A 166 -5.45 -9.03 -14.95
CA GLY A 166 -5.70 -9.82 -13.76
C GLY A 166 -7.13 -9.87 -13.32
N CYS A 167 -7.40 -10.73 -12.36
CA CYS A 167 -8.68 -10.89 -11.72
C CYS A 167 -8.54 -10.86 -10.20
N ARG A 168 -9.65 -10.50 -9.54
CA ARG A 168 -9.80 -10.52 -8.10
C ARG A 168 -11.13 -11.18 -7.78
N LEU A 169 -11.08 -12.27 -7.02
CA LEU A 169 -12.26 -12.94 -6.49
C LEU A 169 -12.33 -12.69 -4.98
N GLU A 170 -13.46 -12.17 -4.52
CA GLU A 170 -13.80 -11.98 -3.13
C GLU A 170 -15.01 -12.85 -2.81
N VAL A 171 -14.79 -13.87 -1.97
CA VAL A 171 -15.81 -14.83 -1.56
C VAL A 171 -16.39 -14.42 -0.22
N LYS A 172 -17.68 -14.71 -0.01
CA LYS A 172 -18.33 -14.55 1.31
C LYS A 172 -17.48 -15.29 2.36
N LYS A 173 -17.20 -14.64 3.50
CA LYS A 173 -16.32 -15.07 4.63
C LYS A 173 -14.85 -14.59 4.58
N GLY A 174 -14.53 -13.56 3.80
CA GLY A 174 -13.25 -12.85 3.94
C GLY A 174 -12.05 -13.52 3.25
N LEU A 175 -12.33 -14.43 2.31
CA LEU A 175 -11.36 -14.95 1.36
C LEU A 175 -11.28 -14.02 0.15
N VAL A 176 -10.08 -13.55 -0.17
CA VAL A 176 -9.79 -12.81 -1.40
C VAL A 176 -8.65 -13.53 -2.13
N LEU A 177 -8.86 -13.80 -3.41
CA LEU A 177 -7.87 -14.35 -4.33
C LEU A 177 -7.60 -13.32 -5.41
N THR A 178 -6.34 -13.17 -5.78
CA THR A 178 -5.95 -12.38 -6.95
C THR A 178 -5.01 -13.17 -7.83
N ALA A 179 -5.18 -13.01 -9.13
CA ALA A 179 -4.24 -13.50 -10.12
C ALA A 179 -3.96 -12.38 -11.11
N GLN A 180 -2.68 -12.14 -11.40
CA GLN A 180 -2.25 -11.08 -12.29
C GLN A 180 -1.12 -11.59 -13.19
N THR A 181 -1.01 -11.02 -14.37
CA THR A 181 0.11 -11.25 -15.27
C THR A 181 0.66 -9.94 -15.81
N MET A 182 1.97 -9.90 -16.02
CA MET A 182 2.65 -8.83 -16.74
C MET A 182 3.23 -9.42 -18.03
N GLN A 183 2.65 -9.03 -19.17
CA GLN A 183 3.02 -9.49 -20.52
C GLN A 183 3.13 -11.02 -20.68
N LEU A 184 2.44 -11.84 -19.88
CA LEU A 184 2.64 -13.30 -19.80
C LEU A 184 4.07 -13.74 -19.45
N ARG A 185 4.95 -12.80 -19.10
CA ARG A 185 6.33 -13.03 -18.66
C ARG A 185 6.41 -13.31 -17.16
N SER A 186 5.42 -12.83 -16.41
CA SER A 186 5.29 -13.09 -15.00
C SER A 186 3.83 -13.30 -14.65
N PHE A 187 3.57 -14.26 -13.76
CA PHE A 187 2.27 -14.54 -13.17
C PHE A 187 2.39 -14.41 -11.66
N THR A 188 1.54 -13.61 -11.05
CA THR A 188 1.45 -13.46 -9.59
C THR A 188 0.08 -13.92 -9.14
N ALA A 189 0.04 -14.79 -8.13
CA ALA A 189 -1.17 -15.20 -7.46
C ALA A 189 -1.07 -14.85 -5.98
N ASP A 190 -2.09 -14.19 -5.44
CA ASP A 190 -2.20 -13.91 -4.02
C ASP A 190 -3.48 -14.50 -3.45
N VAL A 191 -3.40 -14.90 -2.19
CA VAL A 191 -4.55 -15.27 -1.38
C VAL A 191 -4.46 -14.53 -0.06
N ILE A 192 -5.59 -14.07 0.44
CA ILE A 192 -5.77 -13.66 1.83
C ILE A 192 -7.06 -14.27 2.34
N THR A 193 -7.01 -14.87 3.53
CA THR A 193 -8.17 -15.46 4.17
C THR A 193 -8.19 -15.08 5.64
N LYS A 194 -9.39 -14.77 6.13
CA LYS A 194 -9.64 -14.50 7.54
C LYS A 194 -10.52 -15.61 8.09
N ALA A 195 -10.09 -16.24 9.17
CA ALA A 195 -10.89 -17.21 9.90
C ALA A 195 -11.49 -16.53 11.14
N PRO A 196 -12.81 -16.21 11.14
CA PRO A 196 -13.45 -15.54 12.27
C PRO A 196 -13.78 -16.54 13.38
N LEU A 197 -12.74 -17.07 14.05
CA LEU A 197 -12.90 -18.06 15.11
C LEU A 197 -13.54 -17.47 16.37
N HIS A 198 -13.31 -16.18 16.64
CA HIS A 198 -13.94 -15.42 17.73
C HIS A 198 -13.92 -13.91 17.40
N PRO A 199 -14.86 -13.07 17.90
CA PRO A 199 -14.86 -11.63 17.61
C PRO A 199 -13.53 -10.92 17.89
N LYS A 200 -12.77 -11.39 18.89
CA LYS A 200 -11.45 -10.86 19.29
C LYS A 200 -10.25 -11.71 18.84
N PHE A 201 -10.49 -12.83 18.14
CA PHE A 201 -9.45 -13.71 17.63
C PHE A 201 -9.83 -14.14 16.21
N GLN A 202 -9.32 -13.39 15.24
CA GLN A 202 -9.61 -13.59 13.82
C GLN A 202 -8.29 -13.78 13.06
N PRO A 203 -7.67 -14.97 13.13
CA PRO A 203 -6.44 -15.20 12.41
C PRO A 203 -6.60 -14.93 10.90
N CYS A 204 -5.57 -14.34 10.33
CA CYS A 204 -5.50 -13.93 8.95
C CYS A 204 -4.27 -14.56 8.32
N VAL A 205 -4.44 -15.24 7.19
CA VAL A 205 -3.35 -15.82 6.40
C VAL A 205 -3.30 -15.10 5.08
N ALA A 206 -2.11 -14.75 4.61
CA ALA A 206 -1.89 -14.33 3.24
C ALA A 206 -0.73 -15.09 2.62
N ALA A 207 -0.83 -15.42 1.35
CA ALA A 207 0.29 -15.93 0.57
C ALA A 207 0.35 -15.19 -0.76
N SER A 208 1.56 -15.04 -1.29
CA SER A 208 1.83 -14.51 -2.62
C SER A 208 2.87 -15.38 -3.29
N VAL A 209 2.63 -15.74 -4.55
CA VAL A 209 3.56 -16.50 -5.39
C VAL A 209 3.69 -15.78 -6.73
N THR A 210 4.91 -15.55 -7.16
CA THR A 210 5.23 -15.00 -8.48
C THR A 210 6.07 -16.00 -9.26
N MET A 211 5.71 -16.28 -10.50
CA MET A 211 6.40 -17.23 -11.38
C MET A 211 6.70 -16.58 -12.74
N ASN A 212 7.91 -16.77 -13.25
CA ASN A 212 8.27 -16.53 -14.64
C ASN A 212 8.27 -17.87 -15.39
N PRO A 213 7.36 -18.09 -16.36
CA PRO A 213 7.24 -19.36 -17.06
C PRO A 213 8.40 -19.61 -18.04
N GLN A 214 9.08 -18.57 -18.53
CA GLN A 214 10.17 -18.72 -19.49
C GLN A 214 11.44 -19.27 -18.82
N SER A 215 11.75 -18.76 -17.63
CA SER A 215 12.89 -19.21 -16.83
C SER A 215 12.55 -20.33 -15.84
N MET A 216 11.27 -20.67 -15.68
CA MET A 216 10.76 -21.57 -14.64
C MET A 216 11.18 -21.15 -13.21
N THR A 217 11.49 -19.88 -13.02
CA THR A 217 11.86 -19.33 -11.71
C THR A 217 10.61 -18.82 -10.99
N TRP A 218 10.54 -19.06 -9.69
CA TRP A 218 9.44 -18.57 -8.85
C TRP A 218 9.97 -17.96 -7.55
N ASP A 219 9.15 -17.11 -6.93
CA ASP A 219 9.34 -16.54 -5.60
C ASP A 219 8.00 -16.52 -4.85
N GLY A 220 8.03 -16.38 -3.54
CA GLY A 220 6.81 -16.23 -2.73
C GLY A 220 7.07 -15.97 -1.25
N CYS A 221 6.05 -15.45 -0.55
CA CYS A 221 5.97 -15.43 0.93
C CYS A 221 4.59 -15.89 1.39
N LEU A 222 4.57 -16.52 2.55
CA LEU A 222 3.40 -16.79 3.37
C LEU A 222 3.49 -15.95 4.65
N ALA A 223 2.41 -15.26 5.01
CA ALA A 223 2.27 -14.60 6.30
C ALA A 223 1.04 -15.09 7.05
N LEU A 224 1.17 -15.15 8.37
CA LEU A 224 0.10 -15.43 9.32
C LEU A 224 0.07 -14.31 10.36
N GLU A 225 -1.11 -13.79 10.65
CA GLU A 225 -1.38 -12.84 11.71
C GLU A 225 -2.48 -13.41 12.62
N TRP A 226 -2.33 -13.30 13.94
CA TRP A 226 -3.31 -13.78 14.90
C TRP A 226 -3.39 -12.87 16.13
N GLY A 227 -4.56 -12.86 16.77
CA GLY A 227 -4.77 -12.11 18.00
C GLY A 227 -4.05 -12.75 19.20
N CYS A 228 -3.55 -11.93 20.11
CA CYS A 228 -3.04 -12.39 21.40
C CYS A 228 -4.21 -12.80 22.30
N GLN A 229 -4.18 -14.03 22.82
CA GLN A 229 -5.23 -14.54 23.71
C GLN A 229 -5.14 -13.93 25.13
N VAL A 230 -3.95 -13.53 25.56
CA VAL A 230 -3.70 -13.00 26.91
C VAL A 230 -4.02 -11.51 27.00
N ILE A 231 -3.55 -10.71 26.04
CA ILE A 231 -3.79 -9.26 26.00
C ILE A 231 -4.64 -8.95 24.77
N LEU A 232 -5.95 -8.85 25.01
CA LEU A 232 -6.93 -8.61 23.97
C LEU A 232 -6.62 -7.30 23.22
N GLY A 233 -6.68 -7.38 21.90
CA GLY A 233 -6.34 -6.27 21.00
C GLY A 233 -4.94 -6.39 20.39
N ASN A 234 -3.98 -6.98 21.11
CA ASN A 234 -2.63 -7.20 20.58
C ASN A 234 -2.64 -8.29 19.51
N THR A 235 -1.70 -8.22 18.57
CA THR A 235 -1.54 -9.22 17.52
C THR A 235 -0.10 -9.69 17.40
N ALA A 236 0.07 -10.89 16.89
CA ALA A 236 1.35 -11.46 16.51
C ALA A 236 1.30 -11.84 15.04
N LYS A 237 2.46 -11.77 14.39
CA LYS A 237 2.60 -11.90 12.95
C LYS A 237 3.88 -12.62 12.59
N VAL A 238 3.85 -13.45 11.56
CA VAL A 238 5.03 -14.09 10.97
C VAL A 238 4.93 -14.02 9.44
N CYS A 239 6.03 -13.73 8.74
CA CYS A 239 6.19 -14.01 7.30
C CYS A 239 7.37 -14.95 7.11
N VAL A 240 7.25 -15.85 6.15
CA VAL A 240 8.30 -16.75 5.67
C VAL A 240 8.33 -16.68 4.16
N ASN A 241 9.49 -16.46 3.57
CA ASN A 241 9.67 -16.45 2.12
C ASN A 241 10.16 -17.82 1.57
N LYS A 242 10.26 -17.92 0.25
CA LYS A 242 10.78 -19.11 -0.45
C LYS A 242 12.17 -19.56 0.03
N ASN A 243 13.04 -18.61 0.40
CA ASN A 243 14.40 -18.88 0.85
C ASN A 243 14.48 -19.26 2.34
N LEU A 244 13.33 -19.48 2.99
CA LEU A 244 13.19 -19.74 4.41
C LEU A 244 13.72 -18.58 5.28
N ASP A 245 13.83 -17.38 4.71
CA ASP A 245 13.99 -16.18 5.53
C ASP A 245 12.64 -15.89 6.17
N TRP A 246 12.68 -15.63 7.48
CA TRP A 246 11.51 -15.37 8.27
C TRP A 246 11.65 -14.06 9.02
N ALA A 247 10.50 -13.46 9.31
CA ALA A 247 10.38 -12.34 10.21
C ALA A 247 9.14 -12.54 11.08
N ILE A 248 9.27 -12.23 12.36
CA ILE A 248 8.15 -12.19 13.32
C ILE A 248 7.95 -10.76 13.79
N ALA A 249 6.70 -10.42 14.11
CA ALA A 249 6.36 -9.16 14.73
C ALA A 249 5.30 -9.35 15.81
N TYR A 250 5.45 -8.63 16.92
CA TYR A 250 4.43 -8.48 17.95
C TYR A 250 3.95 -7.04 17.96
N ILE A 251 2.64 -6.84 17.89
CA ILE A 251 1.99 -5.53 17.80
C ILE A 251 1.13 -5.35 19.04
N ALA A 252 1.57 -4.47 19.92
CA ALA A 252 0.91 -4.11 21.16
C ALA A 252 0.13 -2.81 21.02
N HIS A 253 -1.16 -2.83 21.33
CA HIS A 253 -1.98 -1.63 21.46
C HIS A 253 -1.88 -1.10 22.89
N LEU A 254 -1.35 0.12 23.02
CA LEU A 254 -1.09 0.78 24.29
C LEU A 254 -2.16 1.85 24.56
N ARG A 255 -2.20 2.36 25.80
CA ARG A 255 -3.13 3.44 26.17
C ARG A 255 -2.82 4.73 25.39
N GLY A 256 -3.85 5.56 25.19
CA GLY A 256 -3.69 6.88 24.57
C GLY A 256 -3.42 6.84 23.05
N GLY A 257 -3.89 5.81 22.34
CA GLY A 257 -3.76 5.70 20.88
C GLY A 257 -2.41 5.18 20.38
N TRP A 258 -1.52 4.79 21.30
CA TRP A 258 -0.19 4.29 20.95
C TRP A 258 -0.21 2.82 20.49
N THR A 259 0.69 2.47 19.60
CA THR A 259 0.93 1.11 19.12
C THR A 259 2.43 0.87 19.08
N LEU A 260 2.89 -0.21 19.71
CA LEU A 260 4.27 -0.67 19.67
C LEU A 260 4.35 -1.91 18.80
N ALA A 261 5.14 -1.89 17.73
CA ALA A 261 5.48 -3.06 16.95
C ALA A 261 6.95 -3.42 17.20
N LEU A 262 7.19 -4.61 17.74
CA LEU A 262 8.52 -5.19 17.89
C LEU A 262 8.68 -6.29 16.84
N SER A 263 9.70 -6.21 15.99
CA SER A 263 10.00 -7.21 14.97
C SER A 263 11.35 -7.87 15.20
N MET A 264 11.49 -9.11 14.72
CA MET A 264 12.74 -9.86 14.71
C MET A 264 12.84 -10.63 13.40
N ASP A 265 14.03 -10.63 12.78
CA ASP A 265 14.30 -11.38 11.56
C ASP A 265 15.17 -12.63 11.82
N LYS A 266 15.39 -13.43 10.77
CA LYS A 266 16.29 -14.60 10.74
C LYS A 266 17.68 -14.35 11.33
N SER A 267 18.19 -13.12 11.26
CA SER A 267 19.50 -12.77 11.82
C SER A 267 19.45 -12.46 13.33
N MET A 268 18.28 -12.69 13.97
CA MET A 268 17.99 -12.38 15.36
C MET A 268 18.12 -10.89 15.69
N LYS A 269 18.16 -10.01 14.68
CA LYS A 269 18.18 -8.57 14.89
C LYS A 269 16.77 -8.06 15.10
N THR A 270 16.62 -7.17 16.07
CA THR A 270 15.33 -6.61 16.45
C THR A 270 15.10 -5.25 15.80
N GLY A 271 13.89 -5.02 15.33
CA GLY A 271 13.40 -3.72 14.89
C GLY A 271 12.28 -3.26 15.81
N LEU A 272 12.15 -1.94 15.99
CA LEU A 272 11.11 -1.37 16.84
C LEU A 272 10.39 -0.24 16.11
N THR A 273 9.07 -0.19 16.24
CA THR A 273 8.27 0.92 15.76
C THR A 273 7.25 1.33 16.80
N LEU A 274 7.30 2.58 17.22
CA LEU A 274 6.34 3.18 18.13
C LEU A 274 5.50 4.19 17.36
N THR A 275 4.20 3.94 17.24
CA THR A 275 3.26 4.77 16.49
C THR A 275 2.21 5.35 17.42
N ARG A 276 1.99 6.67 17.40
CA ARG A 276 0.78 7.30 17.93
C ARG A 276 -0.22 7.45 16.79
N ASN A 277 -1.45 6.99 16.98
CA ASN A 277 -2.54 7.17 16.01
C ASN A 277 -3.52 8.26 16.46
#